data_AF-A0A1V9G1W9-F1
#
_entry.id   AF-A0A1V9G1W9-F1
#
_cell.length_a   1.000
_cell.length_b   1.000
_cell.length_c   1.000
_cell.angle_alpha   90.00
_cell.angle_beta   90.00
_cell.angle_gamma   90.00
#
_symmetry.space_group_name_H-M   'P 1'
#
loop_
_entity.id
_entity.type
_entity.pdbx_description
1 polymer ?
#
loop_
_entity_poly.entity_id
_entity_poly.type
_entity_poly.pdbx_seq_one_letter_code
_entity_poly.pdbx_strand_id
1 'polypeptide(L)'
;MNYFVSYRLPLPTVKNLRFVLCLAALLSCIAPVRAQDEEVIADTVIAPPVEFNDDNGIRSGTLQEQQPEFRQVPDSAIRSMQKRKDFGYANDPRSWEREPQPEIKAKPDSKGFWEYFYDFFSVTTIRRFTYGLLIAFFAFVVYRIVVVNKLYLFSSYRKARLARGEEEETDIADINFDEKIKQTIAAKEHRLAVRYMYLKALHQLNDKQWIRYHVDGTNHEYVTQMSGRKLANEFSFLTRVYDYVWYGEFAITDEQFDLVQKNFSHFYNAVNS
;
A
#
# COMPACT_ATOMS: atom_id res chain seq x y z
N MET A 1 23.32 15.06 22.08
CA MET A 1 22.91 13.82 22.76
C MET A 1 21.37 13.79 22.80
N ASN A 2 20.80 12.80 22.11
CA ASN A 2 19.40 12.32 22.12
C ASN A 2 18.23 13.29 21.80
N TYR A 3 17.83 13.32 20.52
CA TYR A 3 16.44 13.62 20.14
C TYR A 3 15.79 12.33 19.64
N PHE A 4 14.95 11.71 20.48
CA PHE A 4 14.01 10.67 20.07
C PHE A 4 12.83 11.33 19.37
N VAL A 5 12.75 11.19 18.05
CA VAL A 5 11.58 11.59 17.26
C VAL A 5 10.49 10.55 17.50
N SER A 6 9.48 10.92 18.29
CA SER A 6 8.28 10.11 18.46
C SER A 6 7.40 10.25 17.22
N TYR A 7 7.43 9.24 16.35
CA TYR A 7 6.48 9.12 15.24
C TYR A 7 5.10 8.80 15.80
N ARG A 8 4.26 9.82 16.04
CA ARG A 8 2.82 9.60 16.20
C ARG A 8 2.23 9.34 14.81
N LEU A 9 2.04 8.06 14.50
CA LEU A 9 1.15 7.62 13.42
C LEU A 9 -0.22 8.30 13.60
N PRO A 10 -0.81 8.90 12.56
CA PRO A 10 -2.15 9.46 12.65
C PRO A 10 -3.13 8.30 12.83
N LEU A 11 -3.64 8.14 14.06
CA LEU A 11 -4.70 7.16 14.34
C LEU A 11 -5.90 7.48 13.43
N PRO A 12 -6.40 6.52 12.63
CA PRO A 12 -7.56 6.75 11.80
C PRO A 12 -8.77 7.04 12.69
N THR A 13 -9.50 8.12 12.38
CA THR A 13 -10.74 8.47 13.06
C THR A 13 -11.73 7.29 13.04
N VAL A 14 -12.58 7.19 14.06
CA VAL A 14 -13.46 6.04 14.34
C VAL A 14 -14.32 5.58 13.13
N LYS A 15 -14.62 6.50 12.20
CA LYS A 15 -15.33 6.21 10.95
C LYS A 15 -14.48 5.45 9.93
N ASN A 16 -13.19 5.79 9.81
CA ASN A 16 -12.23 5.13 8.93
C ASN A 16 -11.79 3.78 9.52
N LEU A 17 -11.74 3.66 10.86
CA LEU A 17 -11.44 2.40 11.55
C LEU A 17 -12.49 1.32 11.24
N ARG A 18 -13.77 1.68 11.14
CA ARG A 18 -14.86 0.76 10.78
C ARG A 18 -14.76 0.27 9.33
N PHE A 19 -14.35 1.14 8.40
CA PHE A 19 -14.13 0.78 7.01
C PHE A 19 -12.91 -0.12 6.83
N VAL A 20 -11.80 0.18 7.50
CA VAL A 20 -10.58 -0.65 7.48
C VAL A 20 -10.83 -2.02 8.11
N LEU A 21 -11.59 -2.10 9.21
CA LEU A 21 -12.01 -3.37 9.80
C LEU A 21 -12.93 -4.19 8.88
N CYS A 22 -13.85 -3.54 8.16
CA CYS A 22 -14.68 -4.23 7.17
C CYS A 22 -13.87 -4.74 5.97
N LEU A 23 -12.89 -3.97 5.48
CA LEU A 23 -12.02 -4.39 4.38
C LEU A 23 -11.09 -5.54 4.79
N ALA A 24 -10.56 -5.50 6.01
CA ALA A 24 -9.76 -6.58 6.59
C ALA A 24 -10.59 -7.86 6.82
N ALA A 25 -11.86 -7.73 7.26
CA ALA A 25 -12.77 -8.86 7.38
C ALA A 25 -13.11 -9.49 6.02
N LEU A 26 -13.25 -8.68 4.96
CA LEU A 26 -13.48 -9.17 3.59
C LEU A 26 -12.25 -9.87 3.00
N LEU A 27 -11.03 -9.39 3.27
CA LEU A 27 -9.77 -10.03 2.85
C LEU A 27 -9.52 -11.36 3.58
N SER A 28 -10.02 -11.51 4.82
CA SER A 28 -9.91 -12.75 5.60
C SER A 28 -10.88 -13.87 5.14
N CYS A 29 -11.83 -13.56 4.25
CA CYS A 29 -12.76 -14.54 3.68
C CYS A 29 -12.30 -15.16 2.35
N ILE A 30 -11.10 -14.81 1.86
CA ILE A 30 -10.51 -15.44 0.69
C ILE A 30 -9.86 -16.75 1.16
N ALA A 31 -10.46 -17.88 0.82
CA ALA A 31 -9.89 -19.20 1.13
C ALA A 31 -8.46 -19.31 0.57
N PRO A 32 -7.50 -19.90 1.30
CA PRO A 32 -6.16 -20.10 0.78
C PRO A 32 -6.23 -21.04 -0.44
N VAL A 33 -5.66 -20.59 -1.55
CA VAL A 33 -5.34 -21.44 -2.70
C VAL A 33 -4.46 -22.59 -2.17
N ARG A 34 -4.95 -23.82 -2.26
CA ARG A 34 -4.19 -25.01 -1.90
C ARG A 34 -3.09 -25.21 -2.95
N ALA A 35 -1.84 -25.27 -2.50
CA ALA A 35 -0.71 -25.69 -3.32
C ALA A 35 -0.95 -27.12 -3.84
N GLN A 36 -0.53 -27.38 -5.08
CA GLN A 36 -0.52 -28.72 -5.65
C GLN A 36 0.65 -29.49 -5.02
N ASP A 37 0.36 -30.71 -4.53
CA ASP A 37 1.39 -31.64 -4.05
C ASP A 37 2.22 -32.12 -5.24
N GLU A 38 3.53 -31.82 -5.23
CA GLU A 38 4.50 -32.33 -6.20
C GLU A 38 5.18 -33.56 -5.59
N GLU A 39 5.02 -34.70 -6.23
CA GLU A 39 5.51 -36.00 -5.78
C GLU A 39 7.04 -36.07 -5.96
N VAL A 40 7.78 -36.22 -4.85
CA VAL A 40 9.25 -36.30 -4.86
C VAL A 40 9.67 -37.66 -5.43
N ILE A 41 10.05 -37.70 -6.70
CA ILE A 41 10.70 -38.87 -7.30
C ILE A 41 12.14 -38.91 -6.77
N ALA A 42 12.45 -39.92 -5.97
CA ALA A 42 13.81 -40.19 -5.51
C ALA A 42 14.64 -40.75 -6.67
N ASP A 43 15.28 -39.87 -7.44
CA ASP A 43 16.28 -40.28 -8.41
C ASP A 43 17.45 -40.93 -7.67
N THR A 44 17.58 -42.25 -7.85
CA THR A 44 18.75 -42.99 -7.38
C THR A 44 19.93 -42.57 -8.27
N VAL A 45 20.73 -41.62 -7.78
CA VAL A 45 21.95 -41.19 -8.47
C VAL A 45 22.96 -42.33 -8.41
N ILE A 46 23.03 -43.11 -9.48
CA ILE A 46 24.15 -44.01 -9.73
C ILE A 46 25.33 -43.11 -10.09
N ALA A 47 26.35 -43.05 -9.23
CA ALA A 47 27.54 -42.24 -9.47
C ALA A 47 28.25 -42.72 -10.75
N PRO A 48 28.69 -41.81 -11.64
CA PRO A 48 29.42 -42.20 -12.84
C PRO A 48 30.80 -42.78 -12.50
N PRO A 49 31.37 -43.65 -13.36
CA PRO A 49 32.70 -44.22 -13.12
C PRO A 49 33.75 -43.13 -13.06
N VAL A 50 34.64 -43.20 -12.07
CA VAL A 50 35.75 -42.25 -11.92
C VAL A 50 36.87 -42.67 -12.86
N GLU A 51 37.13 -41.89 -13.91
CA GLU A 51 38.30 -42.05 -14.78
C GLU A 51 39.50 -41.33 -14.17
N PHE A 52 40.59 -42.06 -13.92
CA PHE A 52 41.87 -41.49 -13.50
C PHE A 52 42.81 -41.42 -14.70
N ASN A 53 43.35 -40.23 -14.97
CA ASN A 53 44.23 -39.98 -16.10
C ASN A 53 45.65 -39.70 -15.59
N ASP A 54 46.56 -40.66 -15.78
CA ASP A 54 47.99 -40.49 -15.53
C ASP A 54 48.78 -40.68 -16.84
N ASP A 55 49.91 -39.97 -16.96
CA ASP A 55 50.71 -39.71 -18.19
C ASP A 55 51.24 -40.93 -19.00
N ASN A 56 50.87 -42.16 -18.65
CA ASN A 56 51.27 -43.38 -19.37
C ASN A 56 50.10 -44.23 -19.91
N GLY A 57 48.96 -43.60 -20.19
CA GLY A 57 47.82 -44.20 -20.90
C GLY A 57 46.73 -44.78 -19.99
N ILE A 58 45.49 -44.71 -20.46
CA ILE A 58 44.27 -45.04 -19.71
C ILE A 58 44.27 -46.51 -19.28
N ARG A 59 44.23 -46.77 -17.96
CA ARG A 59 43.97 -48.09 -17.39
C ARG A 59 42.64 -48.05 -16.65
N SER A 60 41.64 -48.76 -17.18
CA SER A 60 40.41 -49.06 -16.45
C SER A 60 40.73 -50.10 -15.38
N GLY A 61 40.97 -49.65 -14.15
CA GLY A 61 40.99 -50.51 -12.98
C GLY A 61 39.57 -50.69 -12.45
N THR A 62 39.03 -51.90 -12.49
CA THR A 62 37.84 -52.24 -11.68
C THR A 62 38.23 -52.17 -10.21
N LEU A 63 37.80 -51.11 -9.51
CA LEU A 63 37.79 -51.09 -8.05
C LEU A 63 36.89 -52.26 -7.61
N GLN A 64 37.51 -53.28 -7.01
CA GLN A 64 36.78 -54.42 -6.50
C GLN A 64 35.92 -53.91 -5.34
N GLU A 65 34.61 -53.88 -5.55
CA GLU A 65 33.62 -53.44 -4.57
C GLU A 65 33.63 -54.42 -3.40
N GLN A 66 34.45 -54.12 -2.39
CA GLN A 66 34.49 -54.87 -1.16
C GLN A 66 33.12 -54.70 -0.50
N GLN A 67 32.41 -55.81 -0.31
CA GLN A 67 31.11 -55.79 0.37
C GLN A 67 31.28 -55.09 1.72
N PRO A 68 30.37 -54.17 2.08
CA PRO A 68 30.50 -53.39 3.29
C PRO A 68 30.53 -54.34 4.50
N GLU A 69 31.71 -54.49 5.11
CA GLU A 69 31.85 -55.26 6.32
C GLU A 69 31.23 -54.46 7.47
N PHE A 70 30.28 -55.07 8.18
CA PHE A 70 29.64 -54.41 9.32
C PHE A 70 30.67 -54.13 10.40
N ARG A 71 30.98 -52.85 10.63
CA ARG A 71 31.83 -52.44 11.74
C ARG A 71 31.17 -52.85 13.06
N GLN A 72 31.76 -53.84 13.73
CA GLN A 72 31.32 -54.24 15.07
C GLN A 72 31.82 -53.21 16.09
N VAL A 73 30.91 -52.69 16.91
CA VAL A 73 31.23 -51.73 17.96
C VAL A 73 31.48 -52.50 19.26
N PRO A 74 32.60 -52.27 19.98
CA PRO A 74 32.87 -52.98 21.22
C PRO A 74 31.84 -52.65 22.30
N ASP A 75 31.40 -53.67 23.06
CA ASP A 75 30.38 -53.54 24.11
C ASP A 75 30.72 -52.50 25.20
N SER A 76 32.01 -52.21 25.40
CA SER A 76 32.48 -51.16 26.30
C SER A 76 32.06 -49.76 25.83
N ALA A 77 32.07 -49.50 24.52
CA ALA A 77 31.65 -48.23 23.94
C ALA A 77 30.12 -48.06 23.99
N ILE A 78 29.36 -49.14 23.77
CA ILE A 78 27.89 -49.11 23.88
C ILE A 78 27.48 -48.75 25.31
N ARG A 79 28.09 -49.40 26.31
CA ARG A 79 27.80 -49.15 27.73
C ARG A 79 28.15 -47.73 28.17
N SER A 80 29.22 -47.13 27.64
CA SER A 80 29.57 -45.74 27.98
C SER A 80 28.58 -44.74 27.37
N MET A 81 28.07 -45.02 26.16
CA MET A 81 27.05 -44.20 25.50
C MET A 81 25.70 -44.28 26.23
N GLN A 82 25.26 -45.48 26.61
CA GLN A 82 24.00 -45.67 27.35
C GLN A 82 23.96 -44.94 28.70
N LYS A 83 25.11 -44.69 29.34
CA LYS A 83 25.17 -43.93 30.60
C LYS A 83 24.98 -42.42 30.44
N ARG A 84 25.16 -41.87 29.23
CA ARG A 84 25.00 -40.43 28.99
C ARG A 84 23.53 -40.06 28.91
N LYS A 85 23.17 -38.91 29.48
CA LYS A 85 21.79 -38.37 29.47
C LYS A 85 21.24 -38.20 28.05
N ASP A 86 22.11 -37.85 27.10
CA ASP A 86 21.79 -37.65 25.68
C ASP A 86 21.16 -38.90 25.03
N PHE A 87 21.47 -40.10 25.55
CA PHE A 87 20.95 -41.38 25.04
C PHE A 87 19.91 -42.01 25.98
N GLY A 88 19.34 -41.24 26.92
CA GLY A 88 18.32 -41.75 27.84
C GLY A 88 17.10 -42.37 27.13
N TYR A 89 16.78 -41.88 25.93
CA TYR A 89 15.71 -42.41 25.10
C TYR A 89 15.95 -43.84 24.59
N ALA A 90 17.21 -44.30 24.52
CA ALA A 90 17.55 -45.65 24.10
C ALA A 90 17.35 -46.69 25.21
N ASN A 91 17.28 -46.26 26.47
CA ASN A 91 17.18 -47.15 27.63
C ASN A 91 15.75 -47.26 28.19
N ASP A 92 14.85 -46.33 27.86
CA ASP A 92 13.45 -46.37 28.30
C ASP A 92 12.53 -46.74 27.12
N PRO A 93 11.84 -47.91 27.18
CA PRO A 93 10.86 -48.32 26.17
C PRO A 93 9.77 -47.28 25.90
N ARG A 94 9.41 -46.45 26.89
CA ARG A 94 8.38 -45.42 26.76
C ARG A 94 8.73 -44.34 25.74
N SER A 95 10.01 -44.14 25.43
CA SER A 95 10.45 -43.14 24.45
C SER A 95 10.06 -43.50 23.02
N TRP A 96 9.76 -44.79 22.78
CA TRP A 96 9.36 -45.34 21.48
C TRP A 96 7.90 -45.80 21.46
N GLU A 97 7.23 -45.78 22.62
CA GLU A 97 5.78 -45.91 22.69
C GLU A 97 5.19 -44.70 21.97
N ARG A 98 4.58 -44.93 20.80
CA ARG A 98 3.76 -43.90 20.17
C ARG A 98 2.68 -43.51 21.16
N GLU A 99 2.58 -42.22 21.50
CA GLU A 99 1.43 -41.73 22.27
C GLU A 99 0.17 -42.30 21.63
N PRO A 100 -0.72 -42.97 22.41
CA PRO A 100 -1.95 -43.47 21.84
C PRO A 100 -2.64 -42.27 21.19
N GLN A 101 -2.80 -42.34 19.86
CA GLN A 101 -3.49 -41.27 19.14
C GLN A 101 -4.81 -41.06 19.87
N PRO A 102 -5.17 -39.82 20.24
CA PRO A 102 -6.41 -39.58 20.96
C PRO A 102 -7.50 -40.23 20.12
N GLU A 103 -8.15 -41.26 20.67
CA GLU A 103 -9.30 -41.88 20.04
C GLU A 103 -10.22 -40.72 19.68
N ILE A 104 -10.41 -40.47 18.38
CA ILE A 104 -11.30 -39.43 17.91
C ILE A 104 -12.70 -39.93 18.30
N LYS A 105 -13.11 -39.66 19.53
CA LYS A 105 -14.49 -39.83 19.97
C LYS A 105 -15.29 -39.04 18.96
N ALA A 106 -16.05 -39.74 18.12
CA ALA A 106 -16.87 -39.13 17.09
C ALA A 106 -17.60 -37.95 17.74
N LYS A 107 -17.26 -36.73 17.30
CA LYS A 107 -17.97 -35.53 17.75
C LYS A 107 -19.46 -35.79 17.54
N PRO A 108 -20.33 -35.44 18.50
CA PRO A 108 -21.77 -35.57 18.29
C PRO A 108 -22.12 -34.86 16.98
N ASP A 109 -22.96 -35.49 16.16
CA ASP A 109 -23.40 -35.04 14.83
C ASP A 109 -24.25 -33.76 14.86
N SER A 110 -24.19 -33.00 15.97
CA SER A 110 -24.89 -31.74 16.11
C SER A 110 -24.23 -30.75 15.16
N LYS A 111 -24.82 -30.64 13.97
CA LYS A 111 -24.50 -29.59 13.00
C LYS A 111 -24.35 -28.26 13.73
N GLY A 112 -23.19 -27.64 13.63
CA GLY A 112 -22.94 -26.34 14.25
C GLY A 112 -23.85 -25.27 13.62
N PHE A 113 -24.16 -24.20 14.36
CA PHE A 113 -24.89 -23.04 13.82
C PHE A 113 -24.31 -22.56 12.48
N TRP A 114 -22.99 -22.56 12.36
CA TRP A 114 -22.28 -22.17 11.14
C TRP A 114 -22.55 -23.12 9.98
N GLU A 115 -22.70 -24.42 10.20
CA GLU A 115 -23.04 -25.38 9.14
C GLU A 115 -24.46 -25.17 8.64
N TYR A 116 -25.42 -24.93 9.53
CA TYR A 116 -26.78 -24.53 9.13
C TYR A 116 -26.77 -23.23 8.33
N PHE A 117 -25.93 -22.27 8.73
CA PHE A 117 -25.76 -21.01 8.00
C PHE A 117 -25.18 -21.25 6.60
N TYR A 118 -24.12 -22.06 6.47
CA TYR A 118 -23.54 -22.37 5.15
C TYR A 118 -24.48 -23.18 4.26
N ASP A 119 -25.16 -24.19 4.81
CA ASP A 119 -26.15 -25.00 4.08
C ASP A 119 -27.27 -24.09 3.55
N PHE A 120 -27.77 -23.14 4.35
CA PHE A 120 -28.78 -22.17 3.93
C PHE A 120 -28.30 -21.24 2.81
N PHE A 121 -27.08 -20.70 2.89
CA PHE A 121 -26.51 -19.83 1.86
C PHE A 121 -26.03 -20.57 0.61
N SER A 122 -25.83 -21.89 0.68
CA SER A 122 -25.42 -22.74 -0.44
C SER A 122 -26.55 -23.02 -1.45
N VAL A 123 -27.82 -22.81 -1.04
CA VAL A 123 -28.97 -22.99 -1.91
C VAL A 123 -28.89 -22.02 -3.10
N THR A 124 -28.99 -22.56 -4.32
CA THR A 124 -28.79 -21.81 -5.58
C THR A 124 -29.62 -20.52 -5.67
N THR A 125 -30.85 -20.53 -5.16
CA THR A 125 -31.74 -19.35 -5.16
C THR A 125 -31.23 -18.26 -4.20
N ILE A 126 -30.85 -18.64 -2.98
CA ILE A 126 -30.30 -17.72 -1.97
C ILE A 126 -28.97 -17.17 -2.45
N ARG A 127 -28.12 -17.99 -3.07
CA ARG A 127 -26.86 -17.55 -3.68
C ARG A 127 -27.06 -16.47 -4.75
N ARG A 128 -28.07 -16.60 -5.61
CA ARG A 128 -28.39 -15.57 -6.62
C ARG A 128 -28.90 -14.29 -5.96
N PHE A 129 -29.76 -14.42 -4.95
CA PHE A 129 -30.28 -13.27 -4.20
C PHE A 129 -29.18 -12.50 -3.48
N THR A 130 -28.23 -13.20 -2.86
CA THR A 130 -27.12 -12.58 -2.12
C THR A 130 -26.15 -11.88 -3.05
N TYR A 131 -25.84 -12.43 -4.22
CA TYR A 131 -25.07 -11.70 -5.23
C TYR A 131 -25.82 -10.45 -5.73
N GLY A 132 -27.14 -10.54 -5.94
CA GLY A 132 -27.96 -9.38 -6.27
C GLY A 132 -27.94 -8.29 -5.21
N LEU A 133 -28.08 -8.68 -3.94
CA LEU A 133 -27.99 -7.77 -2.79
C LEU A 133 -26.60 -7.12 -2.69
N LEU A 134 -25.53 -7.89 -2.91
CA LEU A 134 -24.16 -7.40 -2.87
C LEU A 134 -23.91 -6.36 -3.99
N ILE A 135 -24.38 -6.65 -5.22
CA ILE A 135 -24.29 -5.72 -6.34
C ILE A 135 -25.10 -4.45 -6.06
N ALA A 136 -26.32 -4.59 -5.54
CA ALA A 136 -27.17 -3.45 -5.19
C ALA A 136 -26.53 -2.59 -4.08
N PHE A 137 -25.94 -3.22 -3.07
CA PHE A 137 -25.21 -2.54 -2.01
C PHE A 137 -23.98 -1.81 -2.56
N PHE A 138 -23.20 -2.46 -3.42
CA PHE A 138 -22.05 -1.84 -4.07
C PHE A 138 -22.47 -0.63 -4.93
N ALA A 139 -23.52 -0.79 -5.75
CA ALA A 139 -24.09 0.29 -6.55
C ALA A 139 -24.60 1.44 -5.66
N PHE A 140 -25.20 1.15 -4.52
CA PHE A 140 -25.64 2.16 -3.55
C PHE A 140 -24.47 2.93 -2.92
N VAL A 141 -23.38 2.23 -2.57
CA VAL A 141 -22.15 2.87 -2.06
C VAL A 141 -21.56 3.79 -3.12
N VAL A 142 -21.41 3.31 -4.36
CA VAL A 142 -20.95 4.12 -5.49
C VAL A 142 -21.85 5.33 -5.67
N TYR A 143 -23.18 5.14 -5.76
CA TYR A 143 -24.16 6.22 -5.87
C TYR A 143 -23.99 7.28 -4.77
N ARG A 144 -23.88 6.86 -3.50
CA ARG A 144 -23.68 7.78 -2.37
C ARG A 144 -22.38 8.55 -2.48
N ILE A 145 -21.29 7.91 -2.92
CA ILE A 145 -20.01 8.60 -3.17
C ILE A 145 -20.17 9.64 -4.28
N VAL A 146 -20.79 9.29 -5.40
CA VAL A 146 -20.95 10.22 -6.54
C VAL A 146 -21.82 11.42 -6.18
N VAL A 147 -22.92 11.21 -5.44
CA VAL A 147 -23.84 12.27 -5.02
C VAL A 147 -23.25 13.16 -3.93
N VAL A 148 -22.62 12.58 -2.90
CA VAL A 148 -22.02 13.35 -1.80
C VAL A 148 -20.80 14.13 -2.27
N ASN A 149 -19.96 13.55 -3.15
CA ASN A 149 -18.80 14.23 -3.71
C ASN A 149 -19.14 15.13 -4.91
N LYS A 150 -20.43 15.30 -5.27
CA LYS A 150 -20.89 16.12 -6.40
C LYS A 150 -20.13 15.88 -7.71
N LEU A 151 -19.68 14.65 -7.95
CA LEU A 151 -18.81 14.27 -9.08
C LEU A 151 -19.43 14.63 -10.47
N TYR A 152 -20.76 14.77 -10.56
CA TYR A 152 -21.46 15.21 -11.77
C TYR A 152 -21.24 16.71 -12.13
N LEU A 153 -20.86 17.57 -11.18
CA LEU A 153 -20.58 18.98 -11.46
C LEU A 153 -19.22 19.20 -12.15
N PHE A 154 -18.28 18.26 -11.98
CA PHE A 154 -16.92 18.35 -12.52
C PHE A 154 -16.87 18.18 -14.04
N SER A 155 -17.81 17.41 -14.62
CA SER A 155 -17.97 17.27 -16.08
C SER A 155 -18.42 18.58 -16.75
N SER A 156 -19.37 19.28 -16.12
CA SER A 156 -19.89 20.55 -16.63
C SER A 156 -18.81 21.65 -16.61
N TYR A 157 -17.98 21.69 -15.55
CA TYR A 157 -16.88 22.64 -15.45
C TYR A 157 -15.80 22.41 -16.53
N ARG A 158 -15.46 21.14 -16.81
CA ARG A 158 -14.50 20.79 -17.87
C ARG A 158 -15.00 21.20 -19.27
N LYS A 159 -16.31 21.07 -19.52
CA LYS A 159 -16.96 21.49 -20.76
C LYS A 159 -17.03 23.02 -20.88
N ALA A 160 -17.24 23.72 -19.77
CA ALA A 160 -17.21 25.18 -19.71
C ALA A 160 -15.80 25.78 -19.86
N ARG A 161 -14.75 25.05 -19.42
CA ARG A 161 -13.34 25.43 -19.57
C ARG A 161 -12.88 25.35 -21.02
N LEU A 162 -13.24 24.27 -21.72
CA LEU A 162 -13.00 24.13 -23.17
C LEU A 162 -13.73 25.18 -24.01
N ALA A 163 -14.92 25.61 -23.56
CA ALA A 163 -15.69 26.64 -24.25
C ALA A 163 -15.16 28.08 -24.01
N ARG A 164 -14.33 28.30 -22.98
CA ARG A 164 -13.82 29.63 -22.58
C ARG A 164 -12.45 29.99 -23.15
N GLY A 165 -11.79 29.11 -23.91
CA GLY A 165 -10.52 29.43 -24.58
C GLY A 165 -9.37 29.73 -23.64
N GLU A 166 -9.36 29.19 -22.41
CA GLU A 166 -8.28 29.36 -21.42
C GLU A 166 -7.04 28.48 -21.70
N GLU A 167 -6.68 28.31 -22.98
CA GLU A 167 -5.39 27.80 -23.44
C GLU A 167 -4.59 28.95 -24.07
N GLU A 168 -4.36 30.00 -23.29
CA GLU A 168 -3.26 30.92 -23.61
C GLU A 168 -2.15 30.64 -22.62
N GLU A 169 -1.13 29.94 -23.11
CA GLU A 169 0.24 29.96 -22.58
C GLU A 169 0.80 31.38 -22.70
N THR A 170 0.18 32.36 -22.04
CA THR A 170 0.80 33.66 -21.85
C THR A 170 1.88 33.50 -20.79
N ASP A 171 3.11 33.88 -21.15
CA ASP A 171 4.22 33.97 -20.23
C ASP A 171 3.79 34.77 -18.99
N ILE A 172 4.04 34.21 -17.81
CA ILE A 172 3.56 34.72 -16.51
C ILE A 172 4.07 36.15 -16.25
N ALA A 173 5.12 36.56 -16.96
CA ALA A 173 5.71 37.90 -16.92
C ALA A 173 4.77 39.02 -17.44
N ASP A 174 3.87 38.75 -18.39
CA ASP A 174 3.05 39.78 -19.04
C ASP A 174 1.59 39.83 -18.54
N ILE A 175 1.25 39.02 -17.54
CA ILE A 175 -0.11 38.94 -17.01
C ILE A 175 -0.32 39.97 -15.89
N ASN A 176 -1.31 40.84 -16.04
CA ASN A 176 -1.81 41.66 -14.93
C ASN A 176 -2.63 40.80 -13.96
N PHE A 177 -1.95 40.15 -13.02
CA PHE A 177 -2.59 39.26 -12.05
C PHE A 177 -3.67 39.97 -11.23
N ASP A 178 -3.46 41.22 -10.84
CA ASP A 178 -4.42 41.96 -10.02
C ASP A 178 -5.74 42.18 -10.76
N GLU A 179 -5.69 42.45 -12.06
CA GLU A 179 -6.89 42.57 -12.88
C GLU A 179 -7.60 41.21 -13.03
N LYS A 180 -6.86 40.14 -13.37
CA LYS A 180 -7.44 38.79 -13.53
C LYS A 180 -8.07 38.27 -12.24
N ILE A 181 -7.44 38.52 -11.09
CA ILE A 181 -7.99 38.17 -9.77
C ILE A 181 -9.29 38.94 -9.53
N LYS A 182 -9.34 40.26 -9.79
CA LYS A 182 -10.57 41.05 -9.63
C LYS A 182 -11.70 40.57 -10.54
N GLN A 183 -11.40 40.31 -11.81
CA GLN A 183 -12.39 39.83 -12.79
C GLN A 183 -12.98 38.47 -12.38
N THR A 184 -12.13 37.53 -11.97
CA THR A 184 -12.57 36.18 -11.57
C THR A 184 -13.36 36.18 -10.26
N ILE A 185 -13.01 37.03 -9.30
CA ILE A 185 -13.80 37.24 -8.08
C ILE A 185 -15.17 37.84 -8.41
N ALA A 186 -15.23 38.85 -9.26
CA ALA A 186 -16.50 39.46 -9.68
C ALA A 186 -17.42 38.46 -10.40
N ALA A 187 -16.83 37.54 -11.16
CA ALA A 187 -17.54 36.45 -11.82
C ALA A 187 -17.91 35.27 -10.88
N LYS A 188 -17.56 35.32 -9.58
CA LYS A 188 -17.70 34.22 -8.61
C LYS A 188 -16.99 32.93 -9.03
N GLU A 189 -15.92 33.06 -9.81
CA GLU A 189 -15.10 31.94 -10.28
C GLU A 189 -13.93 31.71 -9.31
N HIS A 190 -14.27 31.26 -8.09
CA HIS A 190 -13.33 31.14 -6.98
C HIS A 190 -12.11 30.27 -7.29
N ARG A 191 -12.30 29.20 -8.07
CA ARG A 191 -11.22 28.30 -8.50
C ARG A 191 -10.20 29.02 -9.39
N LEU A 192 -10.66 29.83 -10.33
CA LEU A 192 -9.79 30.63 -11.19
C LEU A 192 -9.11 31.75 -10.40
N ALA A 193 -9.83 32.39 -9.47
CA ALA A 193 -9.24 33.39 -8.59
C ALA A 193 -8.08 32.79 -7.78
N VAL A 194 -8.26 31.61 -7.17
CA VAL A 194 -7.18 30.90 -6.45
C VAL A 194 -5.99 30.58 -7.36
N ARG A 195 -6.23 30.19 -8.62
CA ARG A 195 -5.16 29.96 -9.60
C ARG A 195 -4.35 31.23 -9.86
N TYR A 196 -5.00 32.34 -10.21
CA TYR A 196 -4.29 33.59 -10.47
C TYR A 196 -3.58 34.13 -9.23
N MET A 197 -4.16 33.95 -8.04
CA MET A 197 -3.51 34.29 -6.77
C MET A 197 -2.25 33.46 -6.52
N TYR A 198 -2.27 32.16 -6.82
CA TYR A 198 -1.08 31.32 -6.71
C TYR A 198 0.00 31.69 -7.72
N LEU A 199 -0.38 31.93 -8.98
CA LEU A 199 0.57 32.39 -10.01
C LEU A 199 1.22 33.73 -9.64
N LYS A 200 0.44 34.67 -9.09
CA LYS A 200 0.97 35.93 -8.54
C LYS A 200 1.99 35.68 -7.42
N ALA A 201 1.73 34.71 -6.54
CA ALA A 201 2.67 34.35 -5.47
C ALA A 201 3.99 33.83 -6.05
N LEU A 202 3.95 32.95 -7.06
CA LEU A 202 5.15 32.49 -7.75
C LEU A 202 5.90 33.63 -8.43
N HIS A 203 5.18 34.54 -9.10
CA HIS A 203 5.78 35.71 -9.73
C HIS A 203 6.54 36.57 -8.71
N GLN A 204 5.91 36.93 -7.58
CA GLN A 204 6.57 37.74 -6.55
C GLN A 204 7.78 37.05 -5.91
N LEU A 205 7.71 35.73 -5.71
CA LEU A 205 8.84 34.95 -5.21
C LEU A 205 9.99 34.90 -6.22
N ASN A 206 9.68 34.83 -7.51
CA ASN A 206 10.66 34.85 -8.59
C ASN A 206 11.31 36.24 -8.71
N ASP A 207 10.54 37.32 -8.59
CA ASP A 207 11.05 38.70 -8.58
C ASP A 207 12.03 38.94 -7.44
N LYS A 208 11.77 38.34 -6.27
CA LYS A 208 12.68 38.37 -5.11
C LYS A 208 13.87 37.42 -5.25
N GLN A 209 13.97 36.66 -6.34
CA GLN A 209 14.95 35.60 -6.58
C GLN A 209 14.96 34.52 -5.48
N TRP A 210 13.82 34.32 -4.81
CA TRP A 210 13.68 33.29 -3.79
C TRP A 210 13.44 31.91 -4.39
N ILE A 211 12.80 31.90 -5.55
CA ILE A 211 12.63 30.75 -6.42
C ILE A 211 13.14 31.10 -7.82
N ARG A 212 13.38 30.08 -8.64
CA ARG A 212 13.58 30.17 -10.07
C ARG A 212 12.35 29.58 -10.76
N TYR A 213 11.50 30.46 -11.26
CA TYR A 213 10.28 30.05 -11.97
C TYR A 213 10.60 29.53 -13.38
N HIS A 214 9.83 28.53 -13.82
CA HIS A 214 9.81 28.03 -15.20
C HIS A 214 8.51 27.26 -15.45
N VAL A 215 8.05 27.22 -16.70
CA VAL A 215 6.74 26.67 -17.08
C VAL A 215 6.57 25.19 -16.69
N ASP A 216 7.63 24.39 -16.82
CA ASP A 216 7.60 22.96 -16.50
C ASP A 216 7.79 22.64 -15.00
N GLY A 217 7.86 23.66 -14.15
CA GLY A 217 8.18 23.49 -12.73
C GLY A 217 7.02 22.94 -11.93
N THR A 218 7.34 22.06 -10.97
CA THR A 218 6.31 21.47 -10.11
C THR A 218 6.06 22.34 -8.89
N ASN A 219 4.82 22.35 -8.39
CA ASN A 219 4.49 23.07 -7.16
C ASN A 219 5.37 22.63 -5.97
N HIS A 220 5.66 21.32 -5.88
CA HIS A 220 6.55 20.76 -4.85
C HIS A 220 7.98 21.29 -4.97
N GLU A 221 8.47 21.47 -6.20
CA GLU A 221 9.78 22.04 -6.45
C GLU A 221 9.88 23.46 -5.89
N TYR A 222 8.89 24.33 -6.15
CA TYR A 222 8.91 25.70 -5.60
C TYR A 222 8.84 25.71 -4.08
N VAL A 223 8.07 24.81 -3.48
CA VAL A 223 8.05 24.65 -2.02
C VAL A 223 9.43 24.23 -1.51
N THR A 224 10.11 23.34 -2.23
CA THR A 224 11.47 22.89 -1.89
C THR A 224 12.46 24.05 -1.98
N GLN A 225 12.40 24.87 -3.03
CA GLN A 225 13.26 26.05 -3.20
C GLN A 225 13.05 27.11 -2.11
N MET A 226 11.85 27.19 -1.53
CA MET A 226 11.55 28.05 -0.39
C MET A 226 12.05 27.52 0.96
N SER A 227 12.59 26.29 1.03
CA SER A 227 13.04 25.68 2.28
C SER A 227 14.07 26.54 3.02
N GLY A 228 13.91 26.66 4.33
CA GLY A 228 14.80 27.46 5.19
C GLY A 228 14.54 28.96 5.16
N ARG A 229 13.61 29.45 4.33
CA ARG A 229 13.18 30.86 4.34
C ARG A 229 12.08 31.09 5.38
N LYS A 230 11.96 32.33 5.85
CA LYS A 230 10.98 32.74 6.87
C LYS A 230 9.53 32.40 6.50
N LEU A 231 9.19 32.50 5.21
CA LEU A 231 7.82 32.29 4.69
C LEU A 231 7.58 30.90 4.08
N ALA A 232 8.46 29.94 4.34
CA ALA A 232 8.38 28.60 3.74
C ALA A 232 7.09 27.87 4.13
N ASN A 233 6.69 27.96 5.40
CA ASN A 233 5.51 27.26 5.92
C ASN A 233 4.22 27.85 5.37
N GLU A 234 4.13 29.19 5.30
CA GLU A 234 3.00 29.91 4.71
C GLU A 234 2.87 29.58 3.23
N PHE A 235 3.98 29.58 2.48
CA PHE A 235 3.97 29.23 1.07
C PHE A 235 3.58 27.76 0.84
N SER A 236 4.06 26.84 1.68
CA SER A 236 3.67 25.43 1.63
C SER A 236 2.17 25.24 1.88
N PHE A 237 1.60 25.98 2.83
CA PHE A 237 0.16 25.97 3.07
C PHE A 237 -0.64 26.48 1.87
N LEU A 238 -0.24 27.63 1.30
CA LEU A 238 -0.91 28.19 0.12
C LEU A 238 -0.80 27.27 -1.11
N THR A 239 0.34 26.61 -1.29
CA THR A 239 0.55 25.62 -2.34
C THR A 239 -0.42 24.45 -2.19
N ARG A 240 -0.61 23.94 -0.97
CA ARG A 240 -1.55 22.86 -0.70
C ARG A 240 -3.00 23.28 -0.97
N VAL A 241 -3.38 24.51 -0.62
CA VAL A 241 -4.70 25.05 -0.95
C VAL A 241 -4.89 25.11 -2.46
N TYR A 242 -3.89 25.60 -3.20
CA TYR A 242 -3.92 25.62 -4.66
C TYR A 242 -4.04 24.22 -5.25
N ASP A 243 -3.26 23.24 -4.77
CA ASP A 243 -3.31 21.85 -5.23
C ASP A 243 -4.71 21.25 -5.09
N TYR A 244 -5.34 21.46 -3.93
CA TYR A 244 -6.70 20.98 -3.72
C TYR A 244 -7.71 21.71 -4.60
N VAL A 245 -7.73 23.04 -4.60
CA VAL A 245 -8.76 23.79 -5.33
C VAL A 245 -8.61 23.63 -6.85
N TRP A 246 -7.37 23.69 -7.35
CA TRP A 246 -7.11 23.63 -8.78
C TRP A 246 -7.04 22.20 -9.31
N TYR A 247 -6.13 21.36 -8.81
CA TYR A 247 -5.94 20.01 -9.34
C TYR A 247 -6.90 18.99 -8.72
N GLY A 248 -7.25 19.14 -7.45
CA GLY A 248 -8.28 18.34 -6.78
C GLY A 248 -9.71 18.73 -7.15
N GLU A 249 -9.88 19.85 -7.87
CA GLU A 249 -11.16 20.41 -8.30
C GLU A 249 -12.16 20.65 -7.13
N PHE A 250 -11.67 20.79 -5.89
CA PHE A 250 -12.53 20.96 -4.72
C PHE A 250 -13.27 22.29 -4.77
N ALA A 251 -14.60 22.23 -4.70
CA ALA A 251 -15.43 23.43 -4.60
C ALA A 251 -15.26 24.08 -3.22
N ILE A 252 -15.04 25.39 -3.21
CA ILE A 252 -14.91 26.21 -2.01
C ILE A 252 -16.12 27.13 -1.86
N THR A 253 -16.58 27.32 -0.62
CA THR A 253 -17.65 28.26 -0.30
C THR A 253 -17.12 29.70 -0.29
N ASP A 254 -18.01 30.69 -0.37
CA ASP A 254 -17.63 32.11 -0.28
C ASP A 254 -16.84 32.41 1.00
N GLU A 255 -17.29 31.88 2.15
CA GLU A 255 -16.60 32.03 3.44
C GLU A 255 -15.19 31.44 3.45
N GLN A 256 -15.01 30.26 2.82
CA GLN A 256 -13.70 29.62 2.69
C GLN A 256 -12.80 30.41 1.74
N PHE A 257 -13.37 30.91 0.64
CA PHE A 257 -12.65 31.74 -0.32
C PHE A 257 -12.15 33.03 0.34
N ASP A 258 -12.96 33.70 1.15
CA ASP A 258 -12.56 34.91 1.87
C ASP A 258 -11.35 34.65 2.79
N LEU A 259 -11.30 33.50 3.45
CA LEU A 259 -10.16 33.10 4.27
C LEU A 259 -8.90 32.85 3.41
N VAL A 260 -9.06 32.14 2.29
CA VAL A 260 -7.97 31.90 1.33
C VAL A 260 -7.43 33.23 0.80
N GLN A 261 -8.33 34.16 0.44
CA GLN A 261 -7.98 35.48 -0.06
C GLN A 261 -7.18 36.29 0.95
N LYS A 262 -7.57 36.26 2.22
CA LYS A 262 -6.83 36.91 3.31
C LYS A 262 -5.44 36.31 3.50
N ASN A 263 -5.30 34.99 3.43
CA ASN A 263 -4.01 34.31 3.59
C ASN A 263 -3.03 34.68 2.47
N PHE A 264 -3.49 34.71 1.22
CA PHE A 264 -2.68 35.18 0.09
C PHE A 264 -2.32 36.66 0.21
N SER A 265 -3.29 37.52 0.58
CA SER A 265 -3.01 38.95 0.81
C SER A 265 -1.94 39.17 1.88
N HIS A 266 -2.03 38.42 2.99
CA HIS A 266 -1.02 38.46 4.04
C HIS A 266 0.35 38.00 3.53
N PHE A 267 0.39 36.91 2.74
CA PHE A 267 1.62 36.42 2.13
C PHE A 267 2.26 37.45 1.20
N TYR A 268 1.49 38.08 0.30
CA TYR A 268 2.01 39.12 -0.59
C TYR A 268 2.62 40.30 0.17
N ASN A 269 1.95 40.74 1.24
CA ASN A 269 2.47 41.81 2.08
C ASN A 269 3.77 41.39 2.77
N ALA A 270 3.83 40.16 3.29
CA ALA A 270 5.00 39.62 3.96
C ALA A 270 6.20 39.40 3.02
N VAL A 271 5.97 39.06 1.75
CA VAL A 271 7.03 38.94 0.73
C VAL A 271 7.60 40.31 0.35
N ASN A 272 6.76 41.35 0.37
CA ASN A 272 7.15 42.71 -0.03
C ASN A 272 7.66 43.59 1.13
N SER A 273 7.47 43.16 2.37
CA SER A 273 8.02 43.80 3.58
C SER A 273 9.50 43.49 3.75
#